data_AF-A0A1G2H2A7-F1
#
_entry.id   AF-A0A1G2H2A7-F1
#
_cell.length_a   1.000
_cell.length_b   1.000
_cell.length_c   1.000
_cell.angle_alpha   90.00
_cell.angle_beta   90.00
_cell.angle_gamma   90.00
#
_symmetry.space_group_name_H-M   'P 1'
#
loop_
_entity.id
_entity.type
_entity.pdbx_description
1 polymer ?
#
loop_
_entity_poly.entity_id
_entity_poly.type
_entity_poly.pdbx_seq_one_letter_code
_entity_poly.pdbx_strand_id
1 'polypeptide(L)'
;MASFGEITQPENAERNGYELYRGAGGIIDDENDYNSALEHAKNMKMINKHMIEQAGLISQISDIVLSPLQEALYSVLREDTNLAKKYHYNQKGDQFLFAEVLRMLGDTESLKKVMDAHPNIFRNG
;
A
#
# COMPACT_ATOMS: atom_id res chain seq x y z
N MET A 1 10.06 32.71 31.39
CA MET A 1 9.13 32.51 30.27
C MET A 1 9.94 31.90 29.13
N ALA A 2 9.85 30.60 28.92
CA ALA A 2 10.50 29.93 27.79
C ALA A 2 9.43 29.63 26.75
N SER A 3 9.66 30.13 25.52
CA SER A 3 8.81 29.95 24.36
C SER A 3 8.96 28.52 23.85
N PHE A 4 7.87 27.76 23.82
CA PHE A 4 7.82 26.47 23.12
C PHE A 4 7.77 26.78 21.63
N GLY A 5 8.88 26.55 20.93
CA GLY A 5 8.92 26.56 19.48
C GLY A 5 7.93 25.51 18.96
N GLU A 6 7.10 25.92 18.01
CA GLU A 6 6.07 25.12 17.36
C GLU A 6 6.63 23.77 16.90
N ILE A 7 5.92 22.70 17.25
CA ILE A 7 6.08 21.38 16.67
C ILE A 7 5.46 21.48 15.27
N THR A 8 6.28 21.78 14.26
CA THR A 8 5.87 21.65 12.86
C THR A 8 5.63 20.17 12.54
N GLN A 9 4.41 19.88 12.10
CA GLN A 9 3.95 18.59 11.58
C GLN A 9 4.75 18.18 10.32
N PRO A 10 4.88 16.89 10.00
CA PRO A 10 5.98 16.39 9.20
C PRO A 10 5.71 16.45 7.70
N GLU A 11 5.95 17.60 7.09
CA GLU A 11 6.14 17.75 5.65
C GLU A 11 7.36 16.94 5.10
N ASN A 12 8.19 16.40 6.00
CA ASN A 12 9.37 15.57 5.68
C ASN A 12 9.17 14.05 5.82
N ALA A 13 8.06 13.57 6.41
CA ALA A 13 7.83 12.13 6.54
C ALA A 13 7.44 11.47 5.21
N GLU A 14 6.75 12.21 4.34
CA GLU A 14 6.21 11.68 3.08
C GLU A 14 7.30 11.54 1.98
N ARG A 15 8.26 12.49 1.91
CA ARG A 15 9.43 12.38 1.00
C ARG A 15 10.29 11.16 1.27
N ASN A 16 10.48 10.79 2.55
CA ASN A 16 11.21 9.58 2.92
C ASN A 16 10.39 8.31 2.58
N GLY A 17 9.06 8.37 2.71
CA GLY A 17 8.18 7.25 2.40
C GLY A 17 8.30 6.77 0.96
N TYR A 18 8.27 7.70 0.00
CA TYR A 18 8.38 7.34 -1.43
C TYR A 18 9.75 6.74 -1.79
N GLU A 19 10.84 7.29 -1.26
CA GLU A 19 12.19 6.73 -1.48
C GLU A 19 12.32 5.32 -0.91
N LEU A 20 11.82 5.07 0.31
CA LEU A 20 11.80 3.73 0.91
C LEU A 20 10.93 2.76 0.11
N TYR A 21 9.77 3.21 -0.34
CA TYR A 21 8.88 2.44 -1.19
C TYR A 21 9.56 2.01 -2.50
N ARG A 22 10.25 2.92 -3.18
CA ARG A 22 11.05 2.61 -4.39
C ARG A 22 12.22 1.68 -4.07
N GLY A 23 12.92 1.90 -2.96
CA GLY A 23 13.98 1.02 -2.48
C GLY A 23 13.52 -0.41 -2.18
N ALA A 24 12.25 -0.58 -1.79
CA ALA A 24 11.60 -1.88 -1.59
C ALA A 24 11.05 -2.53 -2.89
N GLY A 25 11.32 -1.92 -4.05
CA GLY A 25 10.89 -2.41 -5.37
C GLY A 25 9.46 -2.03 -5.74
N GLY A 26 8.90 -0.97 -5.15
CA GLY A 26 7.59 -0.43 -5.53
C GLY A 26 7.55 0.06 -6.97
N ILE A 27 6.43 -0.13 -7.66
CA ILE A 27 6.31 0.08 -9.12
C ILE A 27 5.73 1.44 -9.54
N ILE A 28 5.16 2.20 -8.61
CA ILE A 28 4.67 3.56 -8.86
C ILE A 28 5.88 4.46 -9.05
N ASP A 29 6.11 4.89 -10.30
CA ASP A 29 7.26 5.73 -10.67
C ASP A 29 7.05 7.24 -10.43
N ASP A 30 5.82 7.67 -10.11
CA ASP A 30 5.46 9.07 -9.87
C ASP A 30 5.09 9.27 -8.39
N GLU A 31 5.84 10.14 -7.69
CA GLU A 31 5.61 10.42 -6.26
C GLU A 31 4.21 11.02 -6.00
N ASN A 32 3.64 11.77 -6.97
CA ASN A 32 2.31 12.33 -6.81
C ASN A 32 1.24 11.24 -6.84
N ASP A 33 1.39 10.22 -7.70
CA ASP A 33 0.48 9.09 -7.74
C ASP A 33 0.56 8.26 -6.46
N TYR A 34 1.77 8.08 -5.93
CA TYR A 34 2.01 7.43 -4.64
C TYR A 34 1.29 8.18 -3.50
N ASN A 35 1.50 9.50 -3.41
CA ASN A 35 0.89 10.33 -2.36
C ASN A 35 -0.63 10.43 -2.55
N SER A 36 -1.11 10.55 -3.78
CA SER A 36 -2.54 10.60 -4.09
C SER A 36 -3.24 9.31 -3.69
N ALA A 37 -2.64 8.14 -3.95
CA ALA A 37 -3.19 6.87 -3.51
C ALA A 37 -3.28 6.77 -1.98
N LEU A 38 -2.23 7.20 -1.27
CA LEU A 38 -2.23 7.24 0.19
C LEU A 38 -3.29 8.20 0.74
N GLU A 39 -3.41 9.39 0.16
CA GLU A 39 -4.41 10.39 0.56
C GLU A 39 -5.84 9.89 0.31
N HIS A 40 -6.10 9.28 -0.85
CA HIS A 40 -7.38 8.66 -1.16
C HIS A 40 -7.73 7.56 -0.16
N ALA A 41 -6.77 6.71 0.20
CA ALA A 41 -6.98 5.66 1.19
C ALA A 41 -7.28 6.23 2.58
N LYS A 42 -6.52 7.23 3.03
CA LYS A 42 -6.74 7.92 4.32
C LYS A 42 -8.13 8.58 4.40
N ASN A 43 -8.62 9.10 3.28
CA ASN A 43 -9.90 9.82 3.20
C ASN A 43 -11.09 8.92 2.81
N MET A 44 -10.88 7.63 2.57
CA MET A 44 -11.92 6.71 2.15
C MET A 44 -12.92 6.45 3.28
N LYS A 45 -14.17 6.89 3.10
CA LYS A 45 -15.23 6.78 4.11
C LYS A 45 -15.94 5.43 4.14
N MET A 46 -15.93 4.71 3.02
CA MET A 46 -16.57 3.41 2.89
C MET A 46 -15.72 2.51 2.01
N ILE A 47 -15.40 1.34 2.54
CA ILE A 47 -14.69 0.28 1.82
C ILE A 47 -15.75 -0.73 1.35
N ASN A 48 -15.71 -1.08 0.08
CA ASN A 48 -16.56 -2.13 -0.46
C ASN A 48 -16.09 -3.48 0.11
N LYS A 49 -16.93 -4.12 0.95
CA LYS A 49 -16.58 -5.38 1.62
C LYS A 49 -16.17 -6.49 0.65
N HIS A 50 -16.79 -6.56 -0.52
CA HIS A 50 -16.44 -7.55 -1.53
C HIS A 50 -15.04 -7.33 -2.11
N MET A 51 -14.54 -6.10 -2.08
CA MET A 51 -13.21 -5.79 -2.60
C MET A 51 -12.11 -6.21 -1.64
N ILE A 52 -12.37 -6.19 -0.33
CA ILE A 52 -11.36 -6.60 0.66
C ILE A 52 -11.44 -8.08 1.01
N GLU A 53 -12.41 -8.85 0.49
CA GLU A 53 -12.45 -10.31 0.70
C GLU A 53 -11.14 -10.97 0.28
N GLN A 54 -10.57 -10.57 -0.87
CA GLN A 54 -9.30 -11.11 -1.35
C GLN A 54 -8.12 -10.70 -0.46
N ALA A 55 -8.08 -9.44 -0.03
CA ALA A 55 -7.09 -8.98 0.93
C ALA A 55 -7.18 -9.75 2.26
N GLY A 56 -8.40 -10.02 2.74
CA GLY A 56 -8.65 -10.81 3.94
C GLY A 56 -8.22 -12.26 3.83
N LEU A 57 -8.40 -12.90 2.67
CA LEU A 57 -7.90 -14.25 2.43
C LEU A 57 -6.36 -14.29 2.40
N ILE A 58 -5.73 -13.32 1.73
CA ILE A 58 -4.27 -13.22 1.67
C ILE A 58 -3.68 -12.98 3.07
N SER A 59 -4.30 -12.10 3.86
CA SER A 59 -3.84 -11.80 5.22
C SER A 59 -3.97 -12.99 6.15
N GLN A 60 -5.07 -13.77 6.06
CA GLN A 60 -5.23 -15.02 6.80
C GLN A 60 -4.17 -16.06 6.43
N ILE A 61 -3.91 -16.27 5.14
CA ILE A 61 -2.89 -17.21 4.67
C ILE A 61 -1.49 -16.78 5.13
N SER A 62 -1.25 -15.48 5.21
CA SER A 62 0.05 -14.90 5.57
C SER A 62 0.20 -14.62 7.07
N ASP A 63 -0.79 -14.96 7.90
CA ASP A 63 -0.82 -14.65 9.35
C ASP A 63 -0.58 -13.17 9.66
N ILE A 64 -1.35 -12.31 8.99
CA ILE A 64 -1.34 -10.85 9.12
C ILE A 64 -2.75 -10.37 9.51
N VAL A 65 -2.80 -9.40 10.42
CA VAL A 65 -4.03 -8.66 10.74
C VAL A 65 -4.06 -7.40 9.90
N LEU A 66 -5.12 -7.21 9.11
CA LEU A 66 -5.29 -6.00 8.31
C LEU A 66 -5.65 -4.80 9.18
N SER A 67 -4.96 -3.70 8.96
CA SER A 67 -5.40 -2.39 9.41
C SER A 67 -6.41 -1.78 8.44
N PRO A 68 -7.29 -0.87 8.92
CA PRO A 68 -8.23 -0.16 8.04
C PRO A 68 -7.55 0.59 6.89
N LEU A 69 -6.32 1.08 7.11
CA LEU A 69 -5.56 1.77 6.07
C LEU A 69 -5.04 0.81 4.99
N GLN A 70 -4.64 -0.41 5.36
CA GLN A 70 -4.25 -1.45 4.38
C GLN A 70 -5.45 -1.86 3.53
N GLU A 71 -6.62 -2.04 4.14
CA GLU A 71 -7.87 -2.34 3.44
C GLU A 71 -8.25 -1.23 2.45
N ALA A 72 -8.20 0.03 2.90
CA ALA A 72 -8.52 1.17 2.06
C ALA A 72 -7.54 1.33 0.89
N LEU A 73 -6.24 1.20 1.15
CA LEU A 73 -5.22 1.36 0.11
C LEU A 73 -5.28 0.23 -0.92
N TYR A 74 -5.56 -1.00 -0.46
CA TYR A 74 -5.82 -2.12 -1.35
C TYR A 74 -7.01 -1.83 -2.28
N SER A 75 -8.12 -1.31 -1.75
CA SER A 75 -9.27 -0.90 -2.55
C SER A 75 -8.93 0.22 -3.54
N VAL A 76 -8.15 1.23 -3.13
CA VAL A 76 -7.69 2.30 -4.04
C VAL A 76 -6.87 1.73 -5.19
N LEU A 77 -5.87 0.89 -4.94
CA LEU A 77 -5.03 0.33 -6.00
C LEU A 77 -5.81 -0.63 -6.92
N ARG A 78 -6.87 -1.27 -6.40
CA ARG A 78 -7.72 -2.18 -7.15
C ARG A 78 -8.75 -1.45 -8.02
N GLU A 79 -9.35 -0.39 -7.50
CA GLU A 79 -10.50 0.29 -8.13
C GLU A 79 -10.13 1.59 -8.86
N ASP A 80 -9.08 2.29 -8.44
CA ASP A 80 -8.66 3.51 -9.11
C ASP A 80 -8.24 3.17 -10.53
N THR A 81 -9.17 3.33 -11.46
CA THR A 81 -8.98 2.90 -12.85
C THR A 81 -7.84 3.65 -13.52
N ASN A 82 -7.41 4.81 -13.02
CA ASN A 82 -6.26 5.51 -13.59
C ASN A 82 -4.97 4.85 -13.11
N LEU A 83 -4.81 4.63 -11.81
CA LEU A 83 -3.65 3.91 -11.25
C LEU A 83 -3.61 2.47 -11.74
N ALA A 84 -4.73 1.77 -11.69
CA ALA A 84 -4.86 0.39 -12.13
C ALA A 84 -4.59 0.20 -13.63
N LYS A 85 -4.92 1.18 -14.48
CA LYS A 85 -4.53 1.16 -15.90
C LYS A 85 -3.07 1.53 -16.10
N LYS A 86 -2.60 2.60 -15.44
CA LYS A 86 -1.23 3.12 -15.58
C LYS A 86 -0.18 2.10 -15.15
N TYR A 87 -0.46 1.38 -14.06
CA TYR A 87 0.44 0.37 -13.49
C TYR A 87 -0.02 -1.07 -13.76
N HIS A 88 -1.03 -1.24 -14.61
CA HIS A 88 -1.60 -2.53 -14.99
C HIS A 88 -1.98 -3.42 -13.79
N TYR A 89 -2.41 -2.84 -12.67
CA TYR A 89 -2.77 -3.59 -11.47
C TYR A 89 -3.90 -4.59 -11.71
N ASN A 90 -4.81 -4.28 -12.62
CA ASN A 90 -5.87 -5.21 -13.05
C ASN A 90 -5.35 -6.45 -13.78
N GLN A 91 -4.11 -6.42 -14.29
CA GLN A 91 -3.41 -7.56 -14.89
C GLN A 91 -2.48 -8.26 -13.90
N LYS A 92 -2.27 -7.68 -12.72
CA LYS A 92 -1.51 -8.28 -11.62
C LYS A 92 -2.46 -9.07 -10.72
N GLY A 93 -1.94 -10.12 -10.09
CA GLY A 93 -2.71 -10.89 -9.11
C GLY A 93 -2.94 -10.11 -7.83
N ASP A 94 -4.00 -10.44 -7.09
CA ASP A 94 -4.36 -9.77 -5.83
C ASP A 94 -3.25 -9.85 -4.77
N GLN A 95 -2.44 -10.91 -4.79
CA GLN A 95 -1.27 -11.06 -3.94
C GLN A 95 -0.16 -10.03 -4.24
N PHE A 96 0.04 -9.70 -5.52
CA PHE A 96 0.98 -8.65 -5.93
C PHE A 96 0.47 -7.28 -5.48
N LEU A 97 -0.82 -7.01 -5.69
CA LEU A 97 -1.45 -5.76 -5.25
C LEU A 97 -1.32 -5.59 -3.73
N PHE A 98 -1.54 -6.67 -2.99
CA PHE A 98 -1.42 -6.69 -1.55
C PHE A 98 0.02 -6.44 -1.08
N ALA A 99 1.01 -7.04 -1.73
CA ALA A 99 2.42 -6.73 -1.47
C ALA A 99 2.73 -5.24 -1.73
N GLU A 100 2.12 -4.64 -2.75
CA GLU A 100 2.30 -3.23 -3.07
C GLU A 100 1.78 -2.30 -1.99
N VAL A 101 0.61 -2.61 -1.42
CA VAL A 101 0.06 -1.90 -0.25
C VAL A 101 1.07 -1.91 0.90
N LEU A 102 1.67 -3.07 1.20
CA LEU A 102 2.62 -3.20 2.29
C LEU A 102 3.92 -2.41 2.03
N ARG A 103 4.40 -2.37 0.78
CA ARG A 103 5.52 -1.50 0.40
C ARG A 103 5.19 -0.03 0.61
N MET A 104 4.01 0.41 0.20
CA MET A 104 3.60 1.82 0.33
C MET A 104 3.47 2.26 1.79
N LEU A 105 3.17 1.32 2.69
CA LEU A 105 3.09 1.60 4.13
C LEU A 105 4.40 1.34 4.87
N GLY A 106 5.45 0.87 4.18
CA GLY A 106 6.72 0.50 4.80
C GLY A 106 6.64 -0.69 5.75
N ASP A 107 5.57 -1.50 5.67
CA ASP A 107 5.35 -2.66 6.54
C ASP A 107 6.17 -3.87 6.04
N THR A 108 7.47 -3.79 6.28
CA THR A 108 8.46 -4.78 5.81
C THR A 108 8.28 -6.16 6.43
N GLU A 109 7.78 -6.25 7.68
CA GLU A 109 7.54 -7.53 8.36
C GLU A 109 6.37 -8.27 7.71
N SER A 110 5.23 -7.59 7.54
CA SER A 110 4.07 -8.17 6.86
C SER A 110 4.39 -8.49 5.40
N LEU A 111 5.17 -7.62 4.72
CA LEU A 111 5.59 -7.89 3.35
C LEU A 111 6.36 -9.20 3.26
N LYS A 112 7.32 -9.43 4.17
CA LYS A 112 8.06 -10.69 4.21
C LYS A 112 7.15 -11.90 4.40
N LYS A 113 6.18 -11.83 5.32
CA LYS A 113 5.22 -12.93 5.55
C LYS A 113 4.41 -13.27 4.29
N VAL A 114 3.94 -12.26 3.56
CA VAL A 114 3.23 -12.45 2.28
C VAL A 114 4.13 -13.08 1.24
N MET A 115 5.38 -12.64 1.13
CA MET A 115 6.35 -13.21 0.19
C MET A 115 6.64 -14.69 0.50
N ASP A 116 6.78 -15.04 1.78
CA ASP A 116 7.02 -16.42 2.22
C ASP A 116 5.79 -17.33 1.98
N ALA A 117 4.58 -16.82 2.25
CA ALA A 117 3.33 -17.57 2.07
C ALA A 117 2.94 -17.75 0.59
N HIS A 118 3.40 -16.84 -0.28
CA HIS A 118 3.07 -16.83 -1.70
C HIS A 118 4.34 -16.65 -2.56
N PRO A 119 5.21 -17.67 -2.63
CA PRO A 119 6.52 -17.57 -3.31
C PRO A 119 6.42 -17.33 -4.82
N ASN A 120 5.23 -17.51 -5.40
CA ASN A 120 4.99 -17.32 -6.84
C ASN A 120 4.58 -15.88 -7.21
N ILE A 121 4.36 -14.97 -6.26
CA ILE A 121 3.98 -13.57 -6.55
C ILE A 121 4.95 -12.90 -7.53
N PHE A 122 6.24 -13.24 -7.44
CA PHE A 122 7.30 -12.66 -8.27
C PHE A 122 7.89 -13.63 -9.29
N ARG A 123 7.27 -14.81 -9.50
CA ARG A 123 7.89 -15.89 -10.29
C ARG A 123 7.58 -15.85 -11.79
N ASN A 124 6.83 -14.86 -12.28
CA ASN A 124 6.69 -14.62 -13.71
C ASN A 124 7.32 -13.27 -14.08
N GLY A 125 8.62 -13.31 -14.36
CA GLY A 125 9.32 -12.39 -15.25
C GLY A 125 9.43 -13.01 -16.63
#